data_AF-A0A7S1W0Q2-F1
#
_entry.id   AF-A0A7S1W0Q2-F1
#
_cell.length_a   1.000
_cell.length_b   1.000
_cell.length_c   1.000
_cell.angle_alpha   90.00
_cell.angle_beta   90.00
_cell.angle_gamma   90.00
#
_symmetry.space_group_name_H-M   'P 1'
#
loop_
_entity.id
_entity.type
_entity.pdbx_description
1 polymer ?
#
loop_
_entity_poly.entity_id
_entity_poly.type
_entity_poly.pdbx_seq_one_letter_code
_entity_poly.pdbx_strand_id
1 'polypeptide(L)'
;TVSVLYWKLRHQGITMRALVVAALVVATFSAVASAAYDPALAMDALYYSNAVKCIPGASVVNWTCGPSCERAGPFVNITFVYNDTLQARGFVGYDPTHNRIVQSYRGTKTLLNWLEDFDFKKVPYTADAACGAN
;
A
#
# COMPACT_ATOMS: atom_id res chain seq x y z
N THR A 1 43.14 -17.61 -22.15
CA THR A 1 42.86 -16.54 -21.16
C THR A 1 42.26 -17.08 -19.86
N VAL A 2 41.22 -17.93 -19.90
CA VAL A 2 40.63 -18.56 -18.69
C VAL A 2 41.63 -19.38 -17.86
N SER A 3 42.54 -20.09 -18.52
CA SER A 3 43.55 -20.95 -17.86
C SER A 3 44.60 -20.18 -17.05
N VAL A 4 44.88 -18.93 -17.42
CA VAL A 4 45.85 -18.07 -16.72
C VAL A 4 45.23 -17.49 -15.43
N LEU A 5 43.93 -17.14 -15.50
CA LEU A 5 43.17 -16.66 -14.35
C LEU A 5 43.03 -17.76 -13.28
N TYR A 6 42.74 -18.99 -13.72
CA TYR A 6 42.63 -20.15 -12.85
C TYR A 6 43.95 -20.45 -12.11
N TRP A 7 45.09 -20.41 -12.81
CA TRP A 7 46.40 -20.65 -12.21
C TRP A 7 46.79 -19.58 -11.18
N LYS A 8 46.47 -18.30 -11.46
CA LYS A 8 46.78 -17.18 -10.56
C LYS A 8 45.92 -17.17 -9.29
N LEU A 9 44.66 -17.62 -9.38
CA LEU A 9 43.76 -17.78 -8.24
C LEU A 9 44.15 -18.97 -7.34
N ARG A 10 44.67 -20.05 -7.94
CA ARG A 10 45.17 -21.22 -7.22
C ARG A 10 46.39 -20.90 -6.33
N HIS A 11 47.26 -19.99 -6.76
CA HIS A 11 48.41 -19.54 -5.97
C HIS A 11 48.04 -18.67 -4.75
N GLN A 12 46.84 -18.11 -4.72
CA GLN A 12 46.32 -17.25 -3.64
C GLN A 12 45.48 -18.03 -2.61
N GLY A 13 45.43 -19.37 -2.69
CA GLY A 13 44.69 -20.22 -1.74
C GLY A 13 43.16 -20.19 -1.88
N ILE A 14 42.63 -19.50 -2.88
CA ILE A 14 41.19 -19.37 -3.09
C ILE A 14 40.68 -20.63 -3.79
N THR A 15 40.00 -21.49 -3.03
CA THR A 15 39.42 -22.73 -3.58
C THR A 15 38.20 -22.43 -4.45
N MET A 16 37.94 -23.26 -5.46
CA MET A 16 36.77 -23.15 -6.34
C MET A 16 35.45 -23.12 -5.55
N ARG A 17 35.41 -23.77 -4.38
CA ARG A 17 34.28 -23.73 -3.44
C ARG A 17 34.05 -22.33 -2.87
N ALA A 18 35.10 -21.59 -2.53
CA ALA A 18 35.00 -20.23 -2.03
C ALA A 18 34.43 -19.26 -3.08
N LEU A 19 34.80 -19.44 -4.36
CA LEU A 19 34.25 -18.66 -5.47
C LEU A 19 32.77 -18.96 -5.71
N VAL A 20 32.36 -20.24 -5.62
CA VAL A 20 30.96 -20.64 -5.75
C VAL A 20 30.12 -20.11 -4.58
N VAL A 21 30.63 -20.18 -3.35
CA VAL A 21 29.95 -19.63 -2.16
C VAL A 21 29.84 -18.11 -2.26
N ALA A 22 30.90 -17.41 -2.66
CA ALA A 22 30.85 -15.96 -2.86
C ALA A 22 29.85 -15.56 -3.96
N ALA A 23 29.80 -16.29 -5.07
CA ALA A 23 28.82 -16.05 -6.14
C ALA A 23 27.38 -16.29 -5.67
N LEU A 24 27.13 -17.34 -4.88
CA LEU A 24 25.82 -17.62 -4.29
C LEU A 24 25.40 -16.54 -3.29
N VAL A 25 26.31 -16.08 -2.42
CA VAL A 25 26.04 -15.02 -1.44
C VAL A 25 25.70 -13.70 -2.15
N VAL A 26 26.45 -13.33 -3.20
CA VAL A 26 26.17 -12.13 -4.01
C VAL A 26 24.84 -12.25 -4.77
N ALA A 27 24.51 -13.44 -5.29
CA ALA A 27 23.23 -13.69 -5.95
C ALA A 27 22.04 -13.56 -4.97
N THR A 28 22.19 -13.99 -3.71
CA THR A 28 21.14 -13.85 -2.69
C THR A 28 20.99 -12.43 -2.15
N PHE A 29 22.02 -11.58 -2.24
CA PHE A 29 21.98 -10.20 -1.74
C PHE A 29 21.34 -9.20 -2.72
N SER A 30 21.04 -9.62 -3.95
CA SER A 30 20.75 -8.69 -5.06
C SER A 30 19.26 -8.51 -5.39
N ALA A 31 18.32 -8.82 -4.48
CA ALA A 31 16.90 -8.62 -4.78
C ALA A 31 16.05 -8.28 -3.54
N VAL A 32 16.38 -7.19 -2.84
CA VAL A 32 15.33 -6.43 -2.17
C VAL A 32 14.74 -5.49 -3.21
N ALA A 33 13.85 -6.01 -4.07
CA ALA A 33 13.11 -5.17 -4.99
C ALA A 33 12.16 -4.29 -4.17
N SER A 34 12.47 -3.00 -4.02
CA SER A 34 11.45 -2.05 -3.60
C SER A 34 10.43 -1.97 -4.72
N ALA A 35 9.14 -2.01 -4.39
CA ALA A 35 8.11 -1.73 -5.37
C ALA A 35 8.35 -0.31 -5.90
N ALA A 36 8.59 -0.18 -7.21
CA ALA A 36 8.73 1.12 -7.83
C ALA A 36 7.41 1.89 -7.68
N TYR A 37 7.51 3.21 -7.52
CA TYR A 37 6.33 4.07 -7.52
C TYR A 37 5.54 3.91 -8.82
N ASP A 38 4.25 3.64 -8.69
CA ASP A 38 3.32 3.56 -9.82
C ASP A 38 2.36 4.77 -9.79
N PRO A 39 2.49 5.72 -10.74
CA PRO A 39 1.61 6.87 -10.81
C PRO A 39 0.15 6.50 -11.14
N ALA A 40 -0.11 5.39 -11.83
CA ALA A 40 -1.47 4.97 -12.14
C ALA A 40 -2.17 4.50 -10.86
N LEU A 41 -1.51 3.65 -10.07
CA LEU A 41 -2.00 3.23 -8.76
C LEU A 41 -2.26 4.43 -7.82
N ALA A 42 -1.37 5.42 -7.83
CA ALA A 42 -1.54 6.63 -7.03
C ALA A 42 -2.79 7.44 -7.46
N MET A 43 -3.04 7.53 -8.77
CA MET A 43 -4.22 8.21 -9.31
C MET A 43 -5.51 7.45 -8.99
N ASP A 44 -5.51 6.12 -9.08
CA ASP A 44 -6.65 5.30 -8.67
C ASP A 44 -6.98 5.52 -7.20
N ALA A 45 -5.96 5.46 -6.33
CA ALA A 45 -6.11 5.70 -4.90
C ALA A 45 -6.69 7.09 -4.60
N LEU A 46 -6.30 8.11 -5.37
CA LEU A 46 -6.88 9.45 -5.29
C LEU A 46 -8.36 9.47 -5.65
N TYR A 47 -8.77 8.78 -6.72
CA TYR A 47 -10.18 8.72 -7.11
C TYR A 47 -11.03 7.97 -6.08
N TYR A 48 -10.54 6.86 -5.53
CA TYR A 48 -11.18 6.16 -4.41
C TYR A 48 -11.29 7.06 -3.15
N SER A 49 -10.26 7.87 -2.87
CA SER A 49 -10.24 8.83 -1.75
C SER A 49 -11.18 10.02 -1.97
N ASN A 50 -11.53 10.32 -3.21
CA ASN A 50 -12.52 11.35 -3.53
C ASN A 50 -13.95 10.79 -3.52
N ALA A 51 -14.15 9.56 -4.01
CA ALA A 51 -15.46 8.90 -4.02
C ALA A 51 -16.09 8.80 -2.62
N VAL A 52 -15.30 8.49 -1.59
CA VAL A 52 -15.78 8.35 -0.18
C VAL A 52 -16.35 9.66 0.41
N LYS A 53 -16.07 10.81 -0.23
CA LYS A 53 -16.59 12.12 0.20
C LYS A 53 -18.03 12.36 -0.26
N CYS A 54 -18.51 11.61 -1.26
CA CYS A 54 -19.82 11.83 -1.87
C CYS A 54 -20.98 11.53 -0.90
N ILE A 55 -22.05 12.33 -1.03
CA ILE A 55 -23.30 12.22 -0.27
C ILE A 55 -24.44 12.29 -1.29
N PRO A 56 -25.50 11.48 -1.17
CA PRO A 56 -25.71 10.44 -0.16
C PRO A 56 -24.78 9.24 -0.34
N GLY A 57 -24.46 8.52 0.75
CA GLY A 57 -23.61 7.31 0.69
C GLY A 57 -24.12 6.23 -0.26
N ALA A 58 -25.43 6.21 -0.52
CA ALA A 58 -26.05 5.36 -1.55
C ALA A 58 -25.42 5.56 -2.95
N SER A 59 -24.96 6.76 -3.29
CA SER A 59 -24.24 7.02 -4.55
C SER A 59 -22.88 6.32 -4.62
N VAL A 60 -22.24 6.08 -3.47
CA VAL A 60 -20.99 5.32 -3.39
C VAL A 60 -21.29 3.82 -3.45
N VAL A 61 -22.31 3.34 -2.73
CA VAL A 61 -22.71 1.92 -2.75
C VAL A 61 -23.13 1.47 -4.16
N ASN A 62 -23.85 2.32 -4.89
CA ASN A 62 -24.26 2.05 -6.28
C ASN A 62 -23.18 2.43 -7.31
N TRP A 63 -22.04 2.97 -6.85
CA TRP A 63 -20.94 3.45 -7.69
C TRP A 63 -21.34 4.48 -8.77
N THR A 64 -22.30 5.35 -8.43
CA THR A 64 -22.82 6.43 -9.29
C THR A 64 -22.39 7.81 -8.81
N CYS A 65 -21.23 7.90 -8.15
CA CYS A 65 -20.76 9.12 -7.48
C CYS A 65 -20.08 10.15 -8.41
N GLY A 66 -20.44 10.13 -9.69
CA GLY A 66 -19.92 11.02 -10.73
C GLY A 66 -18.45 10.75 -11.08
N PRO A 67 -17.67 11.80 -11.44
CA PRO A 67 -16.35 11.63 -12.05
C PRO A 67 -15.35 10.83 -11.23
N SER A 68 -15.48 10.77 -9.90
CA SER A 68 -14.58 9.97 -9.06
C SER A 68 -14.83 8.47 -9.24
N CYS A 69 -16.10 8.04 -9.30
CA CYS A 69 -16.46 6.65 -9.55
C CYS A 69 -16.15 6.26 -11.00
N GLU A 70 -16.47 7.14 -11.96
CA GLU A 70 -16.21 6.90 -13.39
C GLU A 70 -14.72 6.70 -13.69
N ARG A 71 -13.85 7.52 -13.10
CA ARG A 71 -12.40 7.46 -13.34
C ARG A 71 -11.70 6.34 -12.58
N ALA A 72 -12.23 5.91 -11.43
CA ALA A 72 -11.73 4.74 -10.72
C ALA A 72 -12.04 3.41 -11.45
N GLY A 73 -12.98 3.45 -12.41
CA GLY A 73 -13.40 2.27 -13.16
C GLY A 73 -14.47 1.44 -12.44
N PRO A 74 -14.79 0.24 -12.94
CA PRO A 74 -15.77 -0.64 -12.32
C PRO A 74 -15.38 -0.99 -10.88
N PHE A 75 -16.34 -0.95 -9.96
CA PHE A 75 -16.15 -1.32 -8.56
C PHE A 75 -17.43 -1.93 -8.00
N VAL A 76 -17.31 -3.05 -7.28
CA VAL A 76 -18.45 -3.88 -6.89
C VAL A 76 -18.34 -4.37 -5.45
N ASN A 77 -19.43 -4.96 -4.93
CA ASN A 77 -19.52 -5.52 -3.58
C ASN A 77 -19.15 -4.49 -2.49
N ILE A 78 -19.70 -3.28 -2.62
CA ILE A 78 -19.31 -2.11 -1.83
C ILE A 78 -20.07 -2.13 -0.50
N THR A 79 -19.32 -2.10 0.60
CA THR A 79 -19.84 -1.81 1.93
C THR A 79 -19.41 -0.41 2.35
N PHE A 80 -20.37 0.48 2.56
CA PHE A 80 -20.12 1.84 3.03
C PHE A 80 -20.39 1.94 4.53
N VAL A 81 -19.45 2.54 5.26
CA VAL A 81 -19.57 2.80 6.69
C VAL A 81 -19.61 4.29 6.97
N TYR A 82 -20.49 4.67 7.89
CA TYR A 82 -20.63 6.04 8.33
C TYR A 82 -20.82 6.10 9.84
N ASN A 83 -20.00 6.93 10.49
CA ASN A 83 -20.12 7.25 11.89
C ASN A 83 -20.55 8.72 12.01
N ASP A 84 -21.78 8.96 12.45
CA ASP A 84 -22.34 10.30 12.62
C ASP A 84 -21.60 11.11 13.69
N THR A 85 -21.20 10.48 14.80
CA THR A 85 -20.53 11.12 15.94
C THR A 85 -19.19 11.73 15.56
N LEU A 86 -18.36 10.99 14.83
CA LEU A 86 -17.04 11.43 14.37
C LEU A 86 -17.10 12.07 12.98
N GLN A 87 -18.29 12.08 12.36
CA GLN A 87 -18.50 12.40 10.95
C GLN A 87 -17.54 11.64 10.01
N ALA A 88 -17.09 10.45 10.41
CA ALA A 88 -16.11 9.64 9.71
C ALA A 88 -16.82 8.73 8.71
N ARG A 89 -16.24 8.56 7.52
CA ARG A 89 -16.81 7.70 6.48
C ARG A 89 -15.73 6.84 5.86
N GLY A 90 -16.12 5.65 5.44
CA GLY A 90 -15.25 4.74 4.71
C GLY A 90 -16.05 3.83 3.81
N PHE A 91 -15.36 3.14 2.91
CA PHE A 91 -15.92 1.99 2.23
C PHE A 91 -14.86 0.92 1.99
N VAL A 92 -15.33 -0.30 1.77
CA VAL A 92 -14.54 -1.40 1.23
C VAL A 92 -15.30 -2.00 0.04
N GLY A 93 -14.58 -2.44 -0.99
CA GLY A 93 -15.16 -3.13 -2.14
C GLY A 93 -14.08 -3.75 -3.01
N TYR A 94 -14.48 -4.26 -4.18
CA TYR A 94 -13.62 -4.99 -5.10
C TYR A 94 -13.51 -4.30 -6.46
N ASP A 95 -12.27 -4.10 -6.91
CA ASP A 95 -11.90 -3.62 -8.24
C ASP A 95 -11.58 -4.83 -9.13
N PRO A 96 -12.50 -5.25 -10.02
CA PRO A 96 -12.30 -6.39 -10.90
C PRO A 96 -11.26 -6.13 -12.01
N THR A 97 -10.98 -4.87 -12.34
CA THR A 97 -10.03 -4.51 -13.40
C THR A 97 -8.61 -4.84 -12.96
N HIS A 98 -8.29 -4.51 -11.71
CA HIS A 98 -6.96 -4.70 -11.13
C HIS A 98 -6.89 -5.88 -10.14
N ASN A 99 -7.97 -6.65 -10.00
CA ASN A 99 -8.09 -7.80 -9.10
C ASN A 99 -7.63 -7.49 -7.67
N ARG A 100 -8.22 -6.45 -7.07
CA ARG A 100 -7.82 -5.98 -5.74
C ARG A 100 -9.01 -5.57 -4.88
N ILE A 101 -8.85 -5.73 -3.57
CA ILE A 101 -9.76 -5.15 -2.57
C ILE A 101 -9.26 -3.74 -2.27
N VAL A 102 -10.16 -2.77 -2.31
CA VAL A 102 -9.84 -1.37 -1.98
C VAL A 102 -10.63 -0.96 -0.76
N GLN A 103 -9.93 -0.39 0.22
CA GLN A 103 -10.51 0.28 1.37
C GLN A 103 -10.14 1.76 1.34
N SER A 104 -11.13 2.63 1.47
CA SER A 104 -10.96 4.07 1.43
C SER A 104 -11.65 4.73 2.61
N TYR A 105 -11.01 5.74 3.18
CA TYR A 105 -11.54 6.53 4.29
C TYR A 105 -11.56 8.00 3.89
N ARG A 106 -12.58 8.73 4.34
CA ARG A 106 -12.69 10.16 4.09
C ARG A 106 -11.67 10.91 4.93
N GLY A 107 -10.87 11.77 4.28
CA GLY A 107 -10.11 12.81 4.97
C GLY A 107 -10.98 13.89 5.63
N THR A 108 -10.34 14.81 6.35
CA THR A 108 -10.98 15.91 7.08
C THR A 108 -11.68 16.92 6.16
N LYS A 109 -12.87 17.42 6.54
CA LYS A 109 -13.74 18.28 5.67
C LYS A 109 -13.65 19.78 6.00
N THR A 110 -13.19 20.18 7.18
CA THR A 110 -13.20 21.59 7.64
C THR A 110 -11.93 21.93 8.42
N LEU A 111 -11.43 23.16 8.25
CA LEU A 111 -10.28 23.72 8.98
C LEU A 111 -10.50 23.69 10.51
N LEU A 112 -11.76 23.67 10.98
CA LEU A 112 -12.14 23.50 12.39
C LEU A 112 -11.91 22.06 12.91
N ASN A 113 -12.13 21.02 12.09
CA ASN A 113 -11.76 19.65 12.48
C ASN A 113 -10.24 19.49 12.54
N TRP A 114 -9.49 20.24 11.73
CA TRP A 114 -8.03 20.26 11.80
C TRP A 114 -7.53 20.87 13.11
N LEU A 115 -8.23 21.87 13.67
CA LEU A 115 -7.90 22.42 15.00
C LEU A 115 -8.15 21.41 16.14
N GLU A 116 -9.19 20.58 16.02
CA GLU A 116 -9.45 19.45 16.94
C GLU A 116 -8.44 18.30 16.74
N ASP A 117 -8.01 18.00 15.51
CA ASP A 117 -6.94 17.03 15.21
C ASP A 117 -5.57 17.48 15.78
N PHE A 118 -5.38 18.78 16.05
CA PHE A 118 -4.22 19.34 16.76
C PHE A 118 -4.35 19.32 18.29
N ASP A 119 -5.52 18.95 18.84
CA ASP A 119 -5.63 18.52 20.24
C ASP A 119 -5.06 17.09 20.33
N PHE A 120 -3.72 16.99 20.32
CA PHE A 120 -2.96 15.75 20.36
C PHE A 120 -3.12 15.01 21.70
N LYS A 121 -4.34 14.57 22.02
CA LYS A 121 -4.59 13.64 23.12
C LYS A 121 -4.10 12.27 22.68
N LYS A 122 -2.87 11.94 23.09
CA LYS A 122 -2.34 10.59 22.94
C LYS A 122 -3.25 9.61 23.68
N VAL A 123 -3.82 8.67 22.95
CA VAL A 123 -4.47 7.50 23.53
C VAL A 123 -3.45 6.36 23.61
N PRO A 124 -3.45 5.53 24.67
CA PRO A 124 -2.60 4.36 24.72
C PRO A 124 -2.89 3.44 23.52
N TYR A 125 -1.86 3.07 22.78
CA TYR A 125 -1.95 2.01 21.78
C TYR A 125 -1.88 0.67 22.50
N THR A 126 -3.00 -0.05 22.59
CA THR A 126 -3.05 -1.37 23.21
C THR A 126 -2.69 -2.45 22.18
N ALA A 127 -1.39 -2.78 22.11
CA ALA A 127 -0.87 -3.84 21.25
C ALA A 127 -1.55 -5.20 21.49
N ASP A 128 -2.09 -5.40 22.70
CA ASP A 128 -2.68 -6.66 23.17
C ASP A 128 -4.09 -6.94 22.57
N ALA A 129 -4.72 -5.95 21.93
CA ALA A 129 -6.11 -6.06 21.45
C ALA A 129 -6.28 -6.03 19.92
N ALA A 130 -5.28 -5.62 19.13
CA ALA A 130 -5.34 -5.69 17.67
C ALA A 130 -3.95 -5.71 17.01
N CYS A 131 -3.68 -6.76 16.24
CA CYS A 131 -2.57 -6.92 15.28
C CYS A 131 -1.19 -6.38 15.74
N GLY A 132 -0.61 -6.93 16.80
CA GLY A 132 0.75 -6.55 17.20
C GLY A 132 1.32 -7.18 18.47
N ALA A 133 0.76 -8.30 18.96
CA ALA A 133 1.41 -9.11 19.97
C ALA A 133 2.41 -10.05 19.27
N ASN A 134 3.70 -9.71 19.33
CA ASN A 134 4.79 -10.64 19.01
C ASN A 134 5.12 -11.47 20.25
#